data_AF-A0A2U2P9N3-F1
#
_entry.id   AF-A0A2U2P9N3-F1
#
_cell.length_a   1.000
_cell.length_b   1.000
_cell.length_c   1.000
_cell.angle_alpha   90.00
_cell.angle_beta   90.00
_cell.angle_gamma   90.00
#
_symmetry.space_group_name_H-M   'P 1'
#
loop_
_entity.id
_entity.type
_entity.pdbx_description
1 polymer ?
#
loop_
_entity_poly.entity_id
_entity_poly.type
_entity_poly.pdbx_seq_one_letter_code
_entity_poly.pdbx_strand_id
1 'polypeptide(L)' 'MLKQKVYKKGNKYYSRDVDSHNGGAWKVFERQGNKLKRVGTADKDLNIFKR' A
#
# COMPACT_ATOMS: atom_id res chain seq x y z
N MET A 1 -0.07 2.04 19.97
CA MET A 1 -0.07 1.43 18.62
C MET A 1 -0.48 2.51 17.61
N LEU A 2 0.46 3.12 16.89
CA LEU A 2 0.16 4.21 15.96
C LEU A 2 -0.59 3.67 14.74
N LYS A 3 -1.83 4.13 14.53
CA LYS A 3 -2.63 3.79 13.36
C LYS A 3 -2.00 4.44 12.13
N GLN A 4 -1.45 3.62 11.23
CA GLN A 4 -0.84 4.13 10.00
C GLN A 4 -1.91 4.83 9.13
N LYS A 5 -1.56 6.00 8.57
CA LYS A 5 -2.43 6.71 7.61
C LYS A 5 -2.57 5.89 6.32
N VAL A 6 -3.77 5.93 5.75
CA VAL A 6 -4.09 5.30 4.47
C VAL A 6 -4.55 6.38 3.50
N TYR A 7 -3.99 6.36 2.28
CA TYR A 7 -4.28 7.30 1.21
C TYR A 7 -4.98 6.58 0.06
N LYS A 8 -5.90 7.24 -0.66
CA LYS A 8 -6.63 6.65 -1.80
C LYS A 8 -6.19 7.32 -3.11
N LYS A 9 -5.89 6.53 -4.14
CA LYS A 9 -5.67 7.00 -5.53
C LYS A 9 -6.40 6.06 -6.48
N GLY A 10 -7.44 6.57 -7.15
CA GLY A 10 -8.35 5.73 -7.94
C GLY A 10 -8.98 4.63 -7.09
N ASN A 11 -8.86 3.38 -7.53
CA ASN A 11 -9.39 2.19 -6.82
C ASN A 11 -8.39 1.54 -5.85
N LYS A 12 -7.20 2.14 -5.69
CA LYS A 12 -6.13 1.63 -4.84
C LYS A 12 -5.96 2.47 -3.57
N TYR A 13 -5.50 1.80 -2.53
CA TYR A 13 -5.23 2.37 -1.22
C TYR A 13 -3.75 2.14 -0.87
N TYR A 14 -3.13 3.09 -0.19
CA TYR A 14 -1.70 3.13 0.05
C TYR A 14 -1.41 3.44 1.51
N SER A 15 -0.51 2.68 2.14
CA SER A 15 0.09 3.02 3.43
C SER A 15 1.61 3.00 3.31
N ARG A 16 2.33 3.81 4.09
CA ARG A 16 3.79 3.85 4.03
C ARG A 16 4.38 2.49 4.38
N ASP A 17 5.36 2.04 3.60
CA ASP A 17 6.12 0.82 3.86
C ASP A 17 7.22 1.10 4.89
N VAL A 18 6.82 1.30 6.16
CA VAL A 18 7.72 1.77 7.22
C VAL A 18 8.78 0.73 7.60
N ASP A 19 8.46 -0.56 7.46
CA ASP A 19 9.40 -1.65 7.72
C ASP A 19 10.47 -1.77 6.62
N SER A 20 10.20 -1.27 5.40
CA SER A 20 11.15 -1.20 4.28
C SER A 20 11.84 -2.52 3.91
N HIS A 21 11.32 -3.67 4.34
CA HIS A 21 11.93 -4.99 4.07
C HIS A 21 12.01 -5.32 2.56
N ASN A 22 11.19 -4.67 1.73
CA ASN A 22 11.06 -4.98 0.31
C ASN A 22 11.58 -3.86 -0.62
N GLY A 23 12.25 -2.83 -0.08
CA GLY A 23 12.72 -1.68 -0.88
C GLY A 23 11.61 -0.80 -1.45
N GLY A 24 10.38 -0.95 -0.95
CA GLY A 24 9.23 -0.16 -1.39
C GLY A 24 9.02 1.10 -0.58
N ALA A 25 8.29 2.06 -1.15
CA ALA A 25 7.83 3.25 -0.45
C ALA A 25 6.41 3.05 0.13
N TRP A 26 5.62 2.15 -0.46
CA TRP A 26 4.20 1.96 -0.13
C TRP A 26 3.77 0.49 -0.15
N LYS A 27 2.92 0.12 0.80
CA LYS A 27 2.04 -1.05 0.72
C LYS A 27 0.79 -0.65 -0.05
N VAL A 28 0.40 -1.46 -1.03
CA VAL A 28 -0.76 -1.19 -1.89
C VAL A 28 -1.88 -2.16 -1.58
N PHE A 29 -3.10 -1.65 -1.51
CA PHE A 29 -4.30 -2.43 -1.20
C PHE A 29 -5.43 -2.11 -2.17
N GLU A 30 -6.33 -3.08 -2.34
CA GLU A 30 -7.60 -2.91 -3.03
C GLU A 30 -8.75 -3.24 -2.09
N ARG A 31 -9.91 -2.61 -2.33
CA ARG A 31 -11.11 -2.89 -1.55
C ARG A 31 -11.76 -4.18 -2.03
N GLN A 32 -11.97 -5.11 -1.11
CA GLN A 32 -12.76 -6.32 -1.32
C GLN A 32 -13.89 -6.33 -0.28
N GLY A 33 -15.09 -5.93 -0.72
CA GLY A 33 -16.23 -5.69 0.16
C GLY A 33 -15.93 -4.59 1.19
N ASN A 34 -15.93 -4.96 2.47
CA ASN A 34 -15.68 -4.06 3.59
C ASN A 34 -14.23 -4.06 4.09
N LYS A 35 -13.33 -4.79 3.43
CA LYS A 35 -11.92 -4.94 3.84
C LYS A 35 -10.96 -4.44 2.76
N LEU A 36 -9.75 -4.05 3.18
CA LEU A 36 -8.63 -3.77 2.28
C LEU A 36 -7.73 -5.01 2.20
N LYS A 37 -7.52 -5.54 0.99
CA LYS A 37 -6.60 -6.65 0.74
C LYS A 37 -5.32 -6.11 0.15
N ARG A 38 -4.16 -6.49 0.70
CA ARG A 38 -2.85 -6.11 0.15
C ARG A 38 -2.67 -6.77 -1.22
N VAL A 39 -2.31 -5.97 -2.21
CA VAL A 39 -2.09 -6.42 -3.59
C VAL A 39 -0.66 -6.20 -4.08
N GLY A 40 0.18 -5.54 -3.26
CA GLY A 40 1.60 -5.45 -3.55
C GLY A 40 2.36 -4.37 -2.78
N THR A 41 3.57 -4.10 -3.27
CA THR A 41 4.48 -3.03 -2.88
C THR A 41 4.69 -2.09 -4.07
N ALA A 42 4.72 -0.79 -3.82
CA ALA A 42 5.02 0.22 -4.83
C ALA A 42 6.21 1.10 -4.47
N ASP A 43 6.86 1.63 -5.50
CA ASP A 43 7.93 2.62 -5.39
C ASP A 43 7.38 4.01 -5.03
N LYS A 44 8.26 5.01 -4.91
CA LYS A 44 7.87 6.38 -4.55
C LYS A 44 6.89 7.02 -5.56
N ASP A 45 6.91 6.56 -6.80
CA ASP A 45 6.13 7.06 -7.93
C ASP A 45 4.82 6.25 -8.12
N LEU A 46 4.54 5.32 -7.19
CA LEU A 46 3.35 4.46 -7.14
C LEU A 46 3.31 3.36 -8.21
N ASN A 47 4.46 3.03 -8.81
CA ASN A 47 4.60 1.87 -9.68
C ASN A 47 4.69 0.61 -8.81
N ILE A 48 3.83 -0.36 -9.08
CA ILE A 48 3.78 -1.62 -8.33
C ILE A 48 4.80 -2.59 -8.93
N PHE A 49 5.68 -3.13 -8.09
CA PHE A 49 6.78 -3.99 -8.55
C PHE A 49 6.87 -5.34 -7.82
N LYS A 50 6.10 -5.54 -6.75
CA LYS A 50 6.09 -6.81 -5.99
C LYS A 50 4.68 -7.14 -5.51
N ARG A 51 4.24 -8.39 -5.65
CA ARG A 51 2.90 -8.87 -5.25
C ARG A 51 2.98 -9.75 -4.01
#